data_AF-A0A3S4MNP3-F1
#
_entry.id   AF-A0A3S4MNP3-F1
#
_cell.length_a   1.000
_cell.length_b   1.000
_cell.length_c   1.000
_cell.angle_alpha   90.00
_cell.angle_beta   90.00
_cell.angle_gamma   90.00
#
_symmetry.space_group_name_H-M   'P 1'
#
loop_
_entity.id
_entity.type
_entity.pdbx_description
1 polymer ?
#
loop_
_entity_poly.entity_id
_entity_poly.type
_entity_poly.pdbx_seq_one_letter_code
_entity_poly.pdbx_strand_id
1 'polypeptide(L)' 'MTTRPVRSIIDDQLDDIEEFAGKSIRQAVELANRHGYHNPLFANICGDLCVLRFRRNPRLHATTTLTLK' A
#
# COMPACT_ATOMS: atom_id res chain seq x y z
N MET A 1 -32.42 -20.13 -11.42
CA MET A 1 -31.97 -18.96 -10.63
C MET A 1 -30.49 -19.15 -10.33
N THR A 2 -29.62 -18.40 -11.01
CA THR A 2 -28.16 -18.49 -10.83
C THR A 2 -27.72 -17.32 -9.94
N THR A 3 -27.41 -17.61 -8.68
CA THR A 3 -26.83 -16.63 -7.76
C THR A 3 -25.40 -16.34 -8.22
N ARG A 4 -25.17 -15.20 -8.87
CA ARG A 4 -23.81 -14.71 -9.11
C ARG A 4 -23.16 -14.46 -7.75
N PRO A 5 -21.91 -14.91 -7.51
CA PRO A 5 -21.22 -14.54 -6.30
C PRO A 5 -21.02 -13.02 -6.32
N VAL A 6 -21.47 -12.35 -5.28
CA VAL A 6 -21.12 -10.94 -5.00
C VAL A 6 -19.62 -10.97 -4.71
N ARG A 7 -18.78 -10.92 -5.75
CA ARG A 7 -17.39 -10.54 -5.61
C ARG A 7 -17.42 -9.11 -5.09
N SER A 8 -17.30 -9.03 -3.78
CA SER A 8 -16.76 -7.94 -2.97
C SER A 8 -16.31 -6.75 -3.82
N ILE A 9 -17.16 -5.72 -3.88
CA ILE A 9 -16.81 -4.38 -4.40
C ILE A 9 -15.61 -3.78 -3.62
N ILE A 10 -15.23 -4.42 -2.51
CA ILE A 10 -14.17 -4.03 -1.59
C ILE A 10 -12.81 -4.59 -2.06
N ASP A 11 -12.76 -5.72 -2.78
CA ASP A 11 -11.50 -6.31 -3.27
C ASP A 11 -10.93 -5.52 -4.46
N ASP A 12 -11.76 -5.03 -5.39
CA ASP A 12 -11.30 -4.25 -6.56
C ASP A 12 -10.72 -2.86 -6.20
N GLN A 13 -10.90 -2.35 -4.97
CA GLN A 13 -10.32 -1.07 -4.52
C GLN A 13 -9.03 -1.24 -3.71
N LEU A 14 -8.64 -2.47 -3.36
CA LEU A 14 -7.39 -2.75 -2.66
C LEU A 14 -6.17 -2.72 -3.58
N ASP A 15 -6.35 -2.86 -4.89
CA ASP A 15 -5.25 -2.88 -5.88
C ASP A 15 -4.50 -1.54 -6.00
N ASP A 16 -5.11 -0.45 -5.54
CA ASP A 16 -4.59 0.92 -5.61
C ASP A 16 -3.96 1.41 -4.30
N ILE A 17 -3.78 0.55 -3.29
CA ILE A 17 -3.22 0.93 -1.99
C ILE A 17 -1.94 0.16 -1.71
N GLU A 18 -0.90 0.87 -1.30
CA GLU A 18 0.36 0.29 -0.83
C GLU A 18 0.54 0.58 0.66
N GLU A 19 0.95 -0.43 1.42
CA GLU A 19 1.05 -0.35 2.87
C GLU A 19 2.50 -0.49 3.34
N PHE A 20 2.91 0.39 4.26
CA PHE A 20 4.23 0.35 4.90
C PHE A 20 4.07 0.21 6.40
N ALA A 21 4.59 -0.90 6.95
CA ALA A 21 4.53 -1.21 8.38
C ALA A 21 5.88 -0.98 9.06
N GLY A 22 5.86 -0.40 10.26
CA GLY A 22 7.05 -0.20 11.10
C GLY A 22 6.71 -0.32 12.58
N LYS A 23 7.72 -0.52 13.43
CA LYS A 23 7.53 -0.58 14.90
C LYS A 23 7.14 0.77 15.51
N SER A 24 7.23 1.84 14.74
CA SER A 24 6.74 3.16 15.07
C SER A 24 6.31 3.88 13.80
N ILE A 25 5.50 4.94 13.95
CA ILE A 25 5.10 5.80 12.83
C ILE A 25 6.33 6.30 12.08
N ARG A 26 7.40 6.69 12.80
CA ARG A 26 8.63 7.19 12.17
C ARG A 26 9.29 6.15 11.26
N GLN A 27 9.36 4.89 11.70
CA GLN A 27 9.92 3.82 10.87
C GLN A 27 9.06 3.53 9.64
N ALA A 28 7.74 3.56 9.78
CA ALA A 28 6.83 3.39 8.66
C ALA A 28 6.95 4.53 7.63
N VAL A 29 7.11 5.78 8.10
CA VAL A 29 7.36 6.95 7.25
C VAL A 29 8.71 6.85 6.54
N GLU A 30 9.78 6.50 7.26
CA GLU A 30 11.12 6.32 6.68
C GLU A 30 11.12 5.23 5.59
N LEU A 31 10.39 4.13 5.81
CA LEU A 31 10.21 3.08 4.82
C LEU A 31 9.46 3.61 3.59
N ALA A 32 8.30 4.25 3.76
CA ALA A 32 7.53 4.81 2.67
C ALA A 32 8.31 5.84 1.84
N ASN A 33 9.04 6.75 2.50
CA ASN A 33 9.85 7.78 1.84
C ASN A 33 10.94 7.17 0.94
N ARG A 34 11.56 6.04 1.35
CA ARG A 34 12.55 5.33 0.52
C ARG A 34 11.95 4.79 -0.79
N HIS A 35 10.66 4.51 -0.78
CA HIS A 35 9.90 4.09 -1.96
C HIS A 35 9.26 5.26 -2.72
N GLY A 36 9.54 6.50 -2.31
CA GLY A 36 9.00 7.71 -2.96
C GLY A 36 7.59 8.08 -2.51
N TYR A 37 7.08 7.47 -1.44
CA TYR A 37 5.76 7.75 -0.87
C TYR A 37 5.84 8.75 0.28
N HIS A 38 5.15 9.90 0.14
CA HIS A 38 5.29 11.03 1.06
C HIS A 38 3.98 11.47 1.73
N ASN A 39 2.83 11.16 1.12
CA ASN A 39 1.51 11.62 1.61
C ASN A 39 0.61 10.41 1.97
N PRO A 40 0.58 9.98 3.24
CA PRO A 40 -0.23 8.84 3.66
C PRO A 40 -1.72 9.20 3.63
N LEU A 41 -2.55 8.28 3.17
CA LEU A 41 -4.00 8.37 3.21
C LEU A 41 -4.53 8.14 4.63
N PHE A 42 -3.93 7.17 5.34
CA PHE A 42 -4.36 6.75 6.66
C PHE A 42 -3.23 6.05 7.42
N ALA A 43 -3.27 6.15 8.75
CA ALA A 43 -2.40 5.43 9.66
C ALA A 43 -3.24 4.47 10.52
N ASN A 44 -2.92 3.18 10.51
CA ASN A 44 -3.56 2.18 11.35
C ASN A 44 -2.54 1.59 12.35
N ILE A 45 -3.02 1.18 13.52
CA ILE A 45 -2.21 0.41 14.48
C ILE A 45 -2.72 -1.02 14.43
N CYS A 46 -1.85 -1.95 14.04
CA CYS A 46 -2.15 -3.37 13.95
C CYS A 46 -1.23 -4.13 14.91
N GLY A 47 -1.74 -4.46 16.10
CA GLY A 47 -0.91 -4.96 17.20
C GLY A 47 0.14 -3.93 17.61
N ASP A 48 1.42 -4.31 17.57
CA ASP A 48 2.56 -3.45 17.91
C ASP A 48 3.13 -2.68 16.70
N LEU A 49 2.48 -2.77 15.54
CA LEU A 49 2.96 -2.16 14.29
C LEU A 49 2.10 -0.96 13.90
N CYS A 50 2.79 0.12 13.53
CA CYS A 50 2.20 1.27 12.85
C CYS A 50 2.24 1.01 11.35
N VAL A 51 1.07 1.01 10.72
CA VAL A 51 0.88 0.78 9.29
C VAL A 51 0.42 2.07 8.63
N LEU A 52 1.14 2.52 7.61
CA LEU A 52 0.76 3.67 6.78
C LEU A 52 0.29 3.18 5.42
N ARG A 53 -0.85 3.69 4.97
CA ARG A 53 -1.45 3.37 3.68
C ARG A 53 -1.26 4.54 2.72
N PHE A 54 -0.80 4.26 1.52
CA PHE A 54 -0.58 5.26 0.47
C PHE A 54 -1.34 4.86 -0.78
N ARG A 55 -1.76 5.85 -1.57
CA ARG A 55 -2.27 5.58 -2.92
C ARG A 55 -1.09 5.11 -3.78
N ARG A 56 -1.21 3.94 -4.37
CA ARG A 56 -0.18 3.37 -5.25
C ARG A 56 0.07 4.32 -6.40
N ASN A 57 1.34 4.64 -6.62
CA ASN A 57 1.74 5.48 -7.75
C ASN A 57 2.37 4.59 -8.82
N PRO A 58 1.67 4.30 -9.94
CA PRO A 58 2.19 3.42 -10.98
C PRO A 58 3.49 3.95 -11.61
N ARG A 59 3.78 5.26 -11.50
CA ARG A 59 5.03 5.85 -11.98
C ARG A 59 6.24 5.50 -11.11
N LEU A 60 6.05 5.25 -9.81
CA LEU A 60 7.12 4.81 -8.90
C LEU A 60 7.45 3.33 -9.10
N HIS A 61 6.44 2.50 -9.40
CA HIS A 61 6.61 1.08 -9.71
C HIS A 61 7.24 0.81 -11.09
N ALA A 62 7.09 1.75 -12.05
CA ALA A 62 7.73 1.64 -13.36
C ALA A 62 9.27 1.68 -13.29
N THR A 63 9.84 2.30 -12.25
CA THR A 63 11.31 2.45 -12.11
C THR A 63 12.00 1.20 -11.57
N THR A 64 11.28 0.23 -10.99
CA THR A 64 11.87 -1.02 -10.48
C THR A 64 11.87 -2.16 -11.49
N THR A 65 11.30 -1.96 -12.69
CA THR A 65 11.35 -2.93 -13.79
C THR A 65 12.46 -2.58 -14.80
N LEU A 66 13.61 -2.13 -14.31
CA LEU A 66 14.81 -1.92 -15.14
C LEU A 66 15.76 -3.11 -14.96
N THR A 67 15.53 -4.10 -15.82
CA THR A 67 16.56 -4.91 -16.50
C THR A 67 17.62 -5.61 -15.63
N LEU A 68 17.33 -6.85 -15.21
CA LEU A 68 18.37 -7.88 -15.09
C LEU A 68 18.50 -8.56 -16.44
N LYS A 69 19.60 -8.28 -17.15
CA LYS A 69 20.03 -8.97 -18.38
C LYS A 69 21.22 -9.86 -18.05
#